data_AF-A0A1V0USR9-F1
#
_entry.id   AF-A0A1V0USR9-F1
#
_cell.length_a   1.000
_cell.length_b   1.000
_cell.length_c   1.000
_cell.angle_alpha   90.00
_cell.angle_beta   90.00
_cell.angle_gamma   90.00
#
_symmetry.space_group_name_H-M   'P 1'
#
loop_
_entity.id
_entity.type
_entity.pdbx_description
1 polymer ?
#
loop_
_entity_poly.entity_id
_entity_poly.type
_entity_poly.pdbx_seq_one_letter_code
_entity_poly.pdbx_strand_id
1 'polypeptide(L)'
;MIGVDRPKGATRSRKYYDSEQIKITLQALQKEPLKWRLFFISCMIGGLRHGESLALEWSDIDYDDNSIFVRKSIAAGQKIKPPKTKQSIRKVRMPK
;
A
#
# COMPACT_ATOMS: atom_id res chain seq x y z
N MET A 1 -38.83 -7.22 17.83
CA MET A 1 -37.58 -6.58 18.30
C MET A 1 -37.44 -5.26 17.58
N ILE A 2 -37.49 -4.14 18.30
CA ILE A 2 -37.25 -2.81 17.73
C ILE A 2 -35.73 -2.70 17.56
N GLY A 3 -35.25 -2.68 16.32
CA GLY A 3 -33.83 -2.49 16.01
C GLY A 3 -33.42 -1.08 16.40
N VAL A 4 -32.41 -0.96 17.27
CA VAL A 4 -31.81 0.33 17.62
C VAL A 4 -30.66 0.61 16.67
N ASP A 5 -30.64 1.80 16.08
CA ASP A 5 -29.56 2.24 15.21
C ASP A 5 -28.24 2.38 16.00
N ARG A 6 -27.14 1.94 15.38
CA ARG A 6 -25.82 2.10 15.97
C ARG A 6 -25.53 3.59 16.21
N PRO A 7 -25.08 3.97 17.42
CA PRO A 7 -24.67 5.34 17.68
C PRO A 7 -23.53 5.70 16.73
N LYS A 8 -23.67 6.81 16.00
CA LYS A 8 -22.62 7.36 15.15
C LYS A 8 -21.49 7.84 16.06
N GLY A 9 -20.47 6.99 16.24
CA GLY A 9 -19.25 7.40 16.93
C GLY A 9 -18.63 8.60 16.22
N ALA A 10 -18.07 9.54 17.00
CA ALA A 10 -17.42 10.73 16.45
C ALA A 10 -16.35 10.30 15.42
N THR A 11 -16.49 10.79 14.18
CA THR A 11 -15.52 10.53 13.12
C THR A 11 -14.21 11.23 13.45
N ARG A 12 -13.21 10.47 13.90
CA ARG A 12 -11.86 10.99 14.10
C ARG A 12 -11.23 11.27 12.74
N SER A 13 -10.80 12.51 12.49
CA SER A 13 -10.06 12.85 11.28
C SER A 13 -8.78 12.02 11.20
N ARG A 14 -8.51 11.45 10.02
CA ARG A 14 -7.32 10.63 9.78
C ARG A 14 -6.14 11.57 9.54
N LYS A 15 -5.11 11.48 10.37
CA LYS A 15 -3.86 12.20 10.12
C LYS A 15 -3.17 11.59 8.90
N TYR A 16 -2.69 12.45 8.01
CA TYR A 16 -1.90 12.09 6.83
C TYR A 16 -0.62 12.91 6.83
N TYR A 17 0.39 12.42 6.10
CA TYR A 17 1.63 13.16 5.93
C TYR A 17 1.43 14.30 4.94
N ASP A 18 1.88 15.49 5.29
CA ASP A 18 2.02 16.58 4.33
C ASP A 18 3.31 16.43 3.50
N SER A 19 3.48 17.29 2.49
CA SER A 19 4.62 17.24 1.56
C SER A 19 5.98 17.39 2.24
N GLU A 20 6.07 18.18 3.31
CA GLU A 20 7.32 18.40 4.05
C GLU A 20 7.66 17.15 4.87
N GLN A 21 6.68 16.60 5.57
CA GLN A 21 6.84 15.37 6.34
C GLN A 21 7.19 14.17 5.45
N ILE A 22 6.61 14.08 4.24
CA ILE A 22 6.99 13.07 3.24
C ILE A 22 8.48 13.21 2.89
N LYS A 23 8.94 14.43 2.60
CA LYS A 23 10.34 14.69 2.25
C LYS A 23 11.30 14.27 3.37
N ILE A 24 10.99 14.64 4.61
CA ILE A 24 11.78 14.26 5.79
C ILE A 24 11.78 12.74 5.98
N THR A 25 10.63 12.09 5.82
CA THR A 25 10.50 10.63 5.95
C THR A 25 11.32 9.90 4.88
N LEU A 26 11.26 10.35 3.63
CA LEU A 26 12.05 9.77 2.54
C LEU A 26 13.57 9.94 2.77
N GLN A 27 14.00 11.06 3.34
CA GLN A 27 15.40 11.28 3.72
C GLN A 27 15.83 10.36 4.87
N ALA A 28 14.99 10.19 5.89
CA ALA A 28 15.26 9.28 7.00
C ALA A 28 15.38 7.83 6.52
N LEU A 29 14.48 7.40 5.64
CA LEU A 29 14.49 6.05 5.05
C LEU A 29 15.80 5.73 4.33
N GLN A 30 16.55 6.71 3.79
CA GLN A 30 17.84 6.43 3.14
C GLN A 30 18.83 5.71 4.05
N LYS A 31 18.73 5.91 5.37
CA LYS A 31 19.60 5.29 6.39
C LYS A 31 19.12 3.89 6.82
N GLU A 32 17.92 3.50 6.40
CA GLU A 32 17.31 2.22 6.78
C GLU A 32 17.67 1.09 5.81
N PRO A 33 17.58 -0.18 6.26
CA PRO A 33 17.72 -1.33 5.39
C PRO A 33 16.81 -1.26 4.14
N LEU A 34 17.32 -1.77 3.02
CA LEU A 34 16.64 -1.74 1.72
C LEU A 34 15.19 -2.24 1.77
N LYS A 35 14.93 -3.29 2.55
CA LYS A 35 13.57 -3.85 2.73
C LYS A 35 12.56 -2.80 3.23
N TRP A 36 12.97 -1.96 4.18
CA TRP A 36 12.09 -0.94 4.76
C TRP A 36 11.92 0.23 3.82
N ARG A 37 13.01 0.63 3.14
CA ARG A 37 12.98 1.63 2.08
C ARG A 37 11.96 1.27 1.01
N LEU A 38 12.07 0.09 0.44
CA LEU A 38 11.18 -0.39 -0.62
C LEU A 38 9.74 -0.48 -0.12
N PHE A 39 9.52 -1.03 1.06
CA PHE A 39 8.19 -1.14 1.64
C PHE A 39 7.50 0.22 1.76
N PHE A 40 8.14 1.20 2.41
CA PHE A 40 7.53 2.51 2.62
C PHE A 40 7.41 3.35 1.35
N ILE A 41 8.39 3.27 0.45
CA ILE A 41 8.33 3.95 -0.87
C ILE A 41 7.18 3.39 -1.70
N SER A 42 6.99 2.06 -1.71
CA SER A 42 5.87 1.44 -2.44
C SER A 42 4.50 1.90 -1.91
N CYS A 43 4.39 2.11 -0.59
CA CYS A 43 3.16 2.62 0.03
C CYS A 43 2.93 4.10 -0.30
N MET A 44 3.96 4.93 -0.21
CA MET A 44 3.85 6.38 -0.39
C MET A 44 3.72 6.80 -1.85
N ILE A 45 4.57 6.26 -2.72
CA ILE A 45 4.63 6.63 -4.14
C ILE A 45 3.65 5.79 -4.95
N GLY A 46 3.67 4.47 -4.75
CA GLY A 46 2.81 3.55 -5.50
C GLY A 46 1.38 3.48 -4.98
N GLY A 47 1.10 4.01 -3.78
CA GLY A 47 -0.21 3.87 -3.14
C GLY A 47 -0.58 2.41 -2.85
N LEU A 48 0.42 1.54 -2.65
CA LEU A 48 0.18 0.13 -2.31
C LEU A 48 -0.26 0.03 -0.86
N ARG A 49 -1.28 -0.79 -0.61
CA ARG A 49 -1.66 -1.17 0.76
C ARG A 49 -0.62 -2.13 1.31
N HIS A 50 -0.40 -2.11 2.62
CA HIS A 50 0.54 -2.99 3.33
C HIS A 50 0.55 -4.44 2.81
N GLY A 51 -0.62 -5.09 2.72
CA GLY A 51 -0.71 -6.46 2.23
C GLY A 51 -0.43 -6.63 0.74
N GLU A 52 -0.67 -5.60 -0.08
CA GLU A 52 -0.29 -5.59 -1.50
C GLU A 52 1.23 -5.49 -1.64
N SER A 53 1.88 -4.57 -0.91
CA SER A 53 3.35 -4.42 -0.92
C SER A 53 4.07 -5.70 -0.47
N LEU A 54 3.52 -6.41 0.51
CA LEU A 54 4.11 -7.66 1.01
C LEU A 54 3.87 -8.87 0.10
N ALA A 55 2.91 -8.79 -0.82
CA ALA A 55 2.55 -9.90 -1.71
C ALA A 55 3.17 -9.80 -3.11
N LEU A 56 4.04 -8.81 -3.33
CA LEU A 56 4.75 -8.63 -4.60
C LEU A 56 5.76 -9.76 -4.82
N GLU A 57 5.76 -10.29 -6.04
CA GLU A 57 6.75 -11.21 -6.56
C GLU A 57 7.45 -10.60 -7.79
N TRP A 58 8.60 -11.13 -8.19
CA TRP A 58 9.34 -10.63 -9.36
C TRP A 58 8.52 -10.64 -10.65
N SER A 59 7.58 -11.59 -10.78
CA SER A 59 6.65 -11.68 -11.91
C SER A 59 5.60 -10.56 -11.97
N ASP A 60 5.52 -9.72 -10.92
CA ASP A 60 4.65 -8.56 -10.87
C ASP A 60 5.37 -7.26 -11.27
N ILE A 61 6.68 -7.31 -11.53
CA ILE A 61 7.49 -6.14 -11.89
C ILE A 61 7.73 -6.13 -13.40
N ASP A 62 7.33 -5.04 -14.05
CA ASP A 62 7.53 -4.80 -15.48
C ASP A 62 8.57 -3.68 -15.64
N TYR A 63 9.79 -4.11 -15.96
CA TYR A 63 10.95 -3.23 -16.11
C TYR A 63 10.90 -2.42 -17.41
N ASP A 64 10.21 -2.88 -18.44
CA ASP A 64 10.12 -2.20 -19.73
C ASP A 64 9.19 -0.98 -19.65
N ASP A 65 8.04 -1.12 -18.97
CA ASP A 65 7.09 -0.02 -18.75
C ASP A 65 7.29 0.71 -17.40
N ASN A 66 8.33 0.33 -16.64
CA ASN A 66 8.61 0.85 -15.29
C ASN A 66 7.36 0.84 -14.38
N SER A 67 6.80 -0.34 -14.16
CA SER A 67 5.50 -0.47 -13.51
C SER A 67 5.37 -1.72 -12.65
N ILE A 68 4.40 -1.70 -11.73
CA ILE A 68 4.10 -2.80 -10.82
C ILE A 68 2.65 -3.25 -10.99
N PHE A 69 2.46 -4.55 -11.18
CA PHE A 69 1.15 -5.20 -11.22
C PHE A 69 0.67 -5.55 -9.82
N VAL A 70 -0.27 -4.77 -9.29
CA VAL A 70 -0.90 -5.04 -8.00
C VAL A 70 -2.11 -5.94 -8.22
N ARG A 71 -1.92 -7.25 -8.04
CA ARG A 71 -2.93 -8.29 -8.29
C ARG A 71 -3.04 -9.35 -7.20
N LYS A 72 -2.33 -9.18 -6.08
CA LYS A 72 -2.27 -10.09 -4.93
C LYS A 72 -2.20 -9.29 -3.64
N SER A 73 -2.61 -9.90 -2.54
CA SER A 73 -2.48 -9.33 -1.20
C SER A 73 -2.28 -10.43 -0.17
N ILE A 74 -1.52 -10.14 0.88
CA ILE A 74 -1.30 -11.02 2.03
C ILE A 74 -1.76 -10.35 3.32
N ALA A 75 -2.36 -11.13 4.21
CA ALA A 75 -2.70 -10.72 5.57
C ALA A 75 -1.84 -11.50 6.57
N ALA A 76 -1.62 -10.94 7.76
CA ALA A 76 -0.80 -11.58 8.79
C ALA A 76 -1.29 -13.02 9.08
N GLY A 77 -0.36 -13.98 9.01
CA GLY A 77 -0.65 -15.40 9.22
C GLY A 77 -1.46 -16.08 8.11
N GLN A 78 -1.65 -15.43 6.95
CA GLN A 78 -2.40 -16.00 5.82
C GLN A 78 -1.51 -16.21 4.59
N LYS A 79 -1.94 -17.12 3.72
CA LYS A 79 -1.37 -17.28 2.37
C LYS A 79 -1.68 -16.06 1.51
N ILE A 80 -0.81 -15.82 0.51
CA ILE A 80 -1.07 -14.84 -0.54
C ILE A 80 -2.38 -15.19 -1.24
N LYS A 81 -3.26 -14.22 -1.41
CA LYS A 81 -4.56 -14.39 -2.07
C LYS A 81 -4.70 -13.41 -3.24
N PRO A 82 -5.38 -13.80 -4.32
CA PRO A 82 -5.85 -12.84 -5.30
C PRO A 82 -6.88 -11.90 -4.65
N PRO A 83 -7.08 -10.69 -5.19
CA PRO A 83 -8.08 -9.77 -4.69
C PRO A 83 -9.48 -10.36 -4.79
N LYS A 84 -10.36 -9.92 -3.88
CA LYS A 84 -11.76 -10.35 -3.86
C LYS A 84 -12.53 -9.94 -5.12
N THR A 85 -12.09 -8.91 -5.83
CA THR A 85 -12.74 -8.38 -7.04
C THR A 85 -11.72 -8.06 -8.12
N LYS A 86 -12.11 -8.26 -9.40
CA LYS A 86 -11.26 -7.92 -10.57
C LYS A 86 -10.86 -6.45 -10.61
N GLN A 87 -11.71 -5.55 -10.11
CA GLN A 87 -11.46 -4.10 -10.03
C GLN A 87 -10.24 -3.73 -9.16
N SER A 88 -9.83 -4.61 -8.25
CA SER A 88 -8.66 -4.35 -7.39
C SER A 88 -7.34 -4.68 -8.08
N ILE A 89 -7.38 -5.30 -9.27
CA ILE A 89 -6.20 -5.57 -10.10
C ILE A 89 -5.86 -4.30 -10.86
N ARG A 90 -4.64 -3.79 -10.69
CA ARG A 90 -4.20 -2.56 -11.33
C ARG A 90 -2.72 -2.60 -11.69
N LYS A 91 -2.35 -1.84 -12.71
CA LYS A 91 -0.96 -1.54 -13.09
C LYS A 91 -0.62 -0.15 -12.55
N VAL A 92 0.40 -0.08 -11.69
CA VAL A 92 0.87 1.19 -11.10
C VAL A 92 2.16 1.58 -11.81
N ARG A 93 2.13 2.67 -12.55
CA ARG A 93 3.33 3.21 -13.21
C ARG A 93 4.20 3.92 -12.19
N MET A 94 5.48 3.58 -12.14
CA MET A 94 6.42 4.20 -11.22
C MET A 94 7.00 5.48 -11.83
N PRO A 95 7.27 6.50 -10.99
CA PRO A 95 7.98 7.68 -11.45
C PRO A 95 9.36 7.31 -11.98
N LYS A 96 9.87 8.15 -12.89
CA LYS A 96 11.25 8.06 -13.38
C LYS A 96 12.24 8.55 -12.35
#